data_AF-A0A3P6Q5I2-F1
#
_entry.id   AF-A0A3P6Q5I2-F1
#
_cell.length_a   1.000
_cell.length_b   1.000
_cell.length_c   1.000
_cell.angle_alpha   90.00
_cell.angle_beta   90.00
_cell.angle_gamma   90.00
#
_symmetry.space_group_name_H-M   'P 1'
#
loop_
_entity.id
_entity.type
_entity.pdbx_description
1 polymer ?
#
loop_
_entity_poly.entity_id
_entity_poly.type
_entity_poly.pdbx_seq_one_letter_code
_entity_poly.pdbx_strand_id
1 'polypeptide(L)'
;MQSYFEKFKYSNASTQDLWAVLETTGVDNVTEIMSHWTKKAGYPVVFARLIRADDGTYSIGVKQQRFLADSSSATSKRPLFSAQLQIETCFPRL
;
A
#
# COMPACT_ATOMS: atom_id res chain seq x y z
N MET A 1 2.27 14.31 12.94
CA MET A 1 1.59 13.59 14.03
C MET A 1 1.32 14.46 15.26
N GLN A 2 2.29 15.22 15.78
CA GLN A 2 2.05 16.15 16.91
C GLN A 2 0.85 17.09 16.67
N SER A 3 0.73 17.60 15.44
CA SER A 3 -0.37 18.47 15.01
C SER A 3 -1.77 17.82 15.08
N TYR A 4 -1.87 16.49 14.98
CA TYR A 4 -3.15 15.77 15.10
C TYR A 4 -3.60 15.72 16.56
N PHE A 5 -2.69 15.34 17.46
CA PHE A 5 -2.99 15.24 18.88
C PHE A 5 -3.34 16.60 19.50
N GLU A 6 -2.64 17.67 19.13
CA GLU A 6 -2.98 19.02 19.60
C GLU A 6 -4.38 19.46 19.13
N LYS A 7 -4.77 19.11 17.91
CA LYS A 7 -6.03 19.54 17.29
C LYS A 7 -7.26 18.76 17.78
N PHE A 8 -7.08 17.50 18.19
CA PHE A 8 -8.17 16.61 18.61
C PHE A 8 -8.08 16.17 20.09
N LYS A 9 -7.21 16.79 20.89
CA LYS A 9 -6.95 16.45 22.31
C LYS A 9 -8.22 16.33 23.19
N TYR A 10 -9.27 17.07 22.85
CA TYR A 10 -10.52 17.14 23.61
C TYR A 10 -11.78 17.01 22.73
N SER A 11 -11.65 16.47 21.52
CA SER A 11 -12.78 16.33 20.59
C SER A 11 -12.83 14.94 19.98
N ASN A 12 -13.98 14.57 19.43
CA ASN A 12 -14.12 13.35 18.64
C ASN A 12 -13.44 13.56 17.29
N ALA A 13 -12.59 12.62 16.88
CA ALA A 13 -11.93 12.62 15.59
C ALA A 13 -12.43 11.46 14.74
N SER A 14 -12.61 11.69 13.44
CA SER A 14 -12.90 10.65 12.47
C SER A 14 -11.63 10.15 11.81
N THR A 15 -11.67 8.94 11.24
CA THR A 15 -10.59 8.38 10.41
C THR A 15 -10.16 9.31 9.27
N GLN A 16 -11.06 10.15 8.76
CA GLN A 16 -10.75 11.13 7.71
C GLN A 16 -9.88 12.29 8.20
N ASP A 17 -10.06 12.72 9.45
CA ASP A 17 -9.31 13.82 10.04
C ASP A 17 -7.84 13.46 10.23
N LEU A 18 -7.56 12.18 10.49
CA LEU A 18 -6.19 11.67 10.57
C LEU A 18 -5.46 11.78 9.22
N TRP A 19 -6.11 11.34 8.13
CA TRP A 19 -5.51 11.41 6.79
C TRP A 19 -5.27 12.86 6.34
N ALA A 20 -6.21 13.77 6.64
CA ALA A 20 -6.07 15.19 6.33
C ALA A 20 -4.85 15.81 7.04
N VAL A 21 -4.61 15.49 8.32
CA VAL A 21 -3.42 15.99 9.02
C VAL A 21 -2.14 15.36 8.46
N LEU A 22 -2.15 14.08 8.08
CA LEU A 22 -0.99 13.42 7.47
C LEU A 22 -0.65 14.01 6.09
N GLU A 23 -1.64 14.36 5.28
CA GLU A 23 -1.43 15.07 4.02
C GLU A 23 -0.72 16.41 4.24
N THR A 24 -1.15 17.20 5.22
CA THR A 24 -0.49 18.47 5.54
C THR A 24 0.94 18.33 6.06
N THR A 25 1.33 17.14 6.55
CA THR A 25 2.67 16.90 7.11
C THR A 25 3.66 16.34 6.08
N GLY A 26 3.24 16.13 4.83
CA GLY A 26 4.15 15.78 3.72
C GLY A 26 3.97 14.40 3.10
N VAL A 27 2.82 13.74 3.28
CA VAL A 27 2.48 12.54 2.50
C VAL A 27 1.34 12.90 1.56
N ASP A 28 1.66 13.13 0.29
CA ASP A 28 0.64 13.47 -0.70
C ASP A 28 -0.32 12.29 -0.94
N ASN A 29 -1.60 12.61 -1.06
CA ASN A 29 -2.64 11.66 -1.50
C ASN A 29 -2.92 10.46 -0.56
N VAL A 30 -2.69 10.61 0.75
CA VAL A 30 -2.97 9.56 1.75
C VAL A 30 -4.46 9.21 1.77
N THR A 31 -5.35 10.17 1.60
CA THR A 31 -6.79 9.93 1.67
C THR A 31 -7.23 8.97 0.57
N GLU A 32 -6.73 9.11 -0.66
CA GLU A 32 -7.04 8.20 -1.76
C GLU A 32 -6.48 6.80 -1.51
N ILE A 33 -5.20 6.72 -1.11
CA ILE A 33 -4.53 5.46 -0.77
C ILE A 33 -5.31 4.72 0.32
N MET A 34 -5.59 5.38 1.44
CA MET A 34 -6.26 4.76 2.57
C MET A 34 -7.73 4.45 2.28
N SER A 35 -8.40 5.24 1.44
CA SER A 35 -9.74 4.88 0.98
C SER A 35 -9.73 3.55 0.22
N HIS A 36 -8.67 3.27 -0.55
CA HIS A 36 -8.53 2.02 -1.25
C HIS A 36 -8.23 0.84 -0.32
N TRP A 37 -7.47 1.06 0.74
CA TRP A 37 -7.18 0.03 1.75
C TRP A 37 -8.35 -0.27 2.69
N THR A 38 -9.16 0.73 3.03
CA THR A 38 -10.20 0.60 4.06
C THR A 38 -11.59 0.27 3.50
N LYS A 39 -11.94 0.77 2.32
CA LYS A 39 -13.30 0.61 1.75
C LYS A 39 -13.47 -0.63 0.87
N LYS A 40 -12.36 -1.26 0.47
CA LYS A 40 -12.40 -2.38 -0.48
C LYS A 40 -12.17 -3.68 0.29
N ALA A 41 -13.11 -4.62 0.14
CA ALA A 41 -12.96 -5.94 0.71
C ALA A 41 -11.81 -6.71 0.04
N GLY A 42 -11.05 -7.45 0.85
CA GLY A 42 -9.94 -8.30 0.44
C GLY A 42 -8.56 -7.71 0.73
N TYR A 43 -7.53 -8.55 0.61
CA TYR A 43 -6.13 -8.18 0.86
C TYR A 43 -5.31 -8.31 -0.43
N PRO A 44 -4.37 -7.39 -0.71
CA PRO A 44 -3.46 -7.56 -1.83
C PRO A 44 -2.41 -8.63 -1.51
N VAL A 45 -2.23 -9.56 -2.44
CA VAL A 45 -1.15 -10.54 -2.45
C VAL A 45 -0.18 -10.13 -3.55
N VAL A 46 1.08 -9.92 -3.17
CA VAL A 46 2.14 -9.53 -4.09
C VAL A 46 3.07 -10.70 -4.33
N PHE A 47 3.26 -11.05 -5.60
CA PHE A 47 4.23 -12.03 -6.04
C PHE A 47 5.41 -11.28 -6.67
N ALA A 48 6.60 -11.49 -6.11
CA ALA A 48 7.84 -11.00 -6.69
C ALA A 48 8.62 -12.18 -7.27
N ARG A 49 9.14 -12.02 -8.48
CA ARG A 49 10.03 -12.98 -9.13
C ARG A 49 11.28 -12.27 -9.58
N LEU A 50 12.43 -12.80 -9.17
CA LEU A 50 13.72 -12.41 -9.73
C LEU A 50 13.90 -13.12 -11.07
N ILE A 51 14.11 -12.34 -12.12
CA ILE A 51 14.39 -12.81 -13.46
C ILE A 51 15.84 -12.44 -13.74
N ARG A 52 16.69 -13.46 -13.88
CA ARG A 52 18.06 -13.28 -14.33
C ARG A 52 18.05 -13.33 -15.84
N ALA A 53 18.49 -12.26 -16.47
CA ALA A 53 18.69 -12.22 -17.91
C ALA A 53 20.12 -12.74 -18.24
N ASP A 54 20.28 -13.26 -19.45
CA ASP A 54 21.51 -13.93 -19.90
C ASP A 54 22.71 -12.97 -20.00
N ASP A 55 22.43 -11.67 -20.07
CA ASP A 55 23.37 -10.55 -20.04
C ASP A 55 23.91 -10.22 -18.62
N GLY A 56 23.43 -10.93 -17.58
CA GLY A 56 23.80 -10.67 -16.19
C GLY A 56 22.94 -9.61 -15.51
N THR A 57 21.92 -9.06 -16.19
CA THR A 57 20.97 -8.11 -15.60
C THR A 57 19.95 -8.84 -14.73
N TYR A 58 19.62 -8.24 -13.58
CA TYR A 58 18.54 -8.72 -12.70
C TYR A 58 17.30 -7.86 -12.91
N SER A 59 16.20 -8.47 -13.36
CA SER A 59 14.89 -7.84 -13.47
C SER A 59 13.94 -8.38 -12.40
N ILE A 60 13.18 -7.52 -11.75
CA ILE A 60 12.19 -7.94 -10.74
C ILE A 60 10.80 -7.84 -11.36
N GLY A 61 10.19 -9.00 -11.62
CA GLY A 61 8.79 -9.09 -12.05
C GLY A 61 7.88 -9.06 -10.83
N VAL A 62 7.06 -8.02 -10.69
CA VAL A 62 6.08 -7.90 -9.61
C VAL A 62 4.67 -8.09 -10.17
N LYS A 63 3.88 -8.96 -9.54
CA LYS A 63 2.47 -9.20 -9.88
C LYS A 63 1.62 -9.09 -8.62
N GLN A 64 0.61 -8.22 -8.66
CA GLN A 64 -0.35 -8.07 -7.57
C GLN A 64 -1.67 -8.77 -7.91
N GLN A 65 -2.22 -9.50 -6.95
CA GLN A 65 -3.55 -10.12 -7.00
C GLN A 65 -4.34 -9.76 -5.74
N ARG A 66 -5.67 -9.84 -5.78
CA ARG A 66 -6.52 -9.63 -4.60
C ARG A 66 -6.97 -10.98 -4.07
N PHE A 67 -6.77 -11.21 -2.78
CA PHE A 67 -7.37 -12.32 -2.04
C PHE A 67 -8.73 -11.90 -1.46
N LEU A 68 -9.74 -12.73 -1.66
CA LEU A 68 -11.08 -12.61 -1.07
C LEU A 68 -11.42 -13.93 -0.39
N ALA A 69 -11.87 -13.89 0.86
CA ALA A 69 -12.34 -15.08 1.57
C ALA A 69 -13.73 -15.54 1.08
N ASP A 70 -14.52 -14.61 0.56
CA ASP A 70 -15.83 -14.89 -0.01
C ASP A 70 -15.72 -15.20 -1.51
N SER A 71 -16.38 -16.27 -1.96
CA SER A 71 -16.30 -16.81 -3.32
C SER A 71 -17.33 -16.19 -4.28
N SER A 72 -18.14 -15.23 -3.81
CA SER A 72 -19.17 -14.58 -4.61
C SER A 72 -18.59 -13.73 -5.76
N SER A 73 -18.56 -14.33 -6.95
CA SER A 73 -18.44 -13.74 -8.31
C SER A 73 -17.65 -12.43 -8.45
N ALA A 74 -16.39 -12.59 -8.86
CA ALA A 74 -15.39 -11.55 -9.10
C ALA A 74 -15.58 -10.73 -10.40
N THR A 75 -16.75 -10.11 -10.61
CA THR A 75 -17.02 -9.31 -11.82
C THR A 75 -16.81 -7.80 -11.63
N SER A 76 -16.73 -7.31 -10.39
CA SER A 76 -16.52 -5.89 -10.13
C SER A 76 -15.02 -5.54 -10.09
N LYS A 77 -14.63 -4.53 -10.88
CA LYS A 77 -13.29 -3.92 -11.03
C LYS A 77 -12.28 -4.32 -9.95
N ARG A 78 -11.17 -4.95 -10.37
CA ARG A 78 -10.07 -5.31 -9.46
C ARG A 78 -9.51 -4.04 -8.83
N PRO A 79 -9.52 -3.92 -7.50
CA PRO A 79 -8.89 -2.79 -6.87
C PRO A 79 -7.38 -2.88 -6.98
N LEU A 80 -6.77 -1.85 -7.54
CA LEU A 80 -5.34 -1.57 -7.32
C LEU A 80 -5.18 -1.03 -5.91
N PHE A 81 -4.30 -1.67 -5.15
CA PHE A 81 -3.85 -1.20 -3.83
C PHE A 81 -2.44 -0.68 -3.99
N SER A 82 -2.15 0.51 -3.47
CA SER A 82 -0.80 1.06 -3.42
C SER A 82 -0.02 0.38 -2.31
N ALA A 83 1.07 -0.31 -2.65
CA ALA A 83 1.97 -0.97 -1.70
C ALA A 83 3.41 -0.51 -1.95
N GLN A 84 4.06 0.01 -0.91
CA GLN A 84 5.49 0.30 -0.96
C GLN A 84 6.26 -1.00 -0.71
N LEU A 85 7.12 -1.38 -1.64
CA LEU A 85 7.98 -2.57 -1.54
C LEU A 85 9.42 -2.12 -1.30
N GLN A 86 9.98 -2.47 -0.14
CA GLN A 86 11.42 -2.31 0.11
C GLN A 86 12.15 -3.48 -0.55
N ILE A 87 13.09 -3.17 -1.43
CA ILE A 87 13.92 -4.16 -2.15
C ILE A 87 15.34 -4.04 -1.62
N GLU A 88 15.87 -5.16 -1.09
CA GLU A 88 17.25 -5.25 -0.65
C GLU A 88 17.98 -6.32 -1.47
N THR A 89 19.14 -5.97 -2.02
CA THR A 89 20.03 -6.91 -2.71
C THR A 89 21.22 -7.20 -1.82
N CYS A 90 21.27 -8.39 -1.22
CA CYS A 90 22.48 -8.86 -0.56
C CYS A 90 23.51 -9.30 -1.62
N PHE A 91 24.47 -8.43 -1.93
CA PHE A 91 25.71 -8.85 -2.58
C PHE A 91 26.62 -9.50 -1.53
N PRO A 92 27.15 -10.71 -1.75
CA PRO A 92 28.15 -11.28 -0.85
C PRO A 92 29.37 -10.35 -0.86
N ARG A 93 29.76 -9.86 0.32
CA ARG A 93 31.06 -9.19 0.50
C ARG A 93 32.16 -10.20 0.14
N LEU A 94 32.97 -9.85 -0.85
CA LEU A 94 34.30 -10.44 -1.08
C LEU A 94 35.22 -10.12 0.10
#